data_AF-A0A2P5TQ56-F1
#
_entry.id   AF-A0A2P5TQ56-F1
#
_cell.length_a   1.000
_cell.length_b   1.000
_cell.length_c   1.000
_cell.angle_alpha   90.00
_cell.angle_beta   90.00
_cell.angle_gamma   90.00
#
_symmetry.space_group_name_H-M   'P 1'
#
loop_
_entity.id
_entity.type
_entity.pdbx_description
1 polymer ?
#
loop_
_entity_poly.entity_id
_entity_poly.type
_entity_poly.pdbx_seq_one_letter_code
_entity_poly.pdbx_strand_id
1 'polypeptide(L)'
;MYSGLLIVLLPLALGYCIPCRSQSILHVINVSVARMVYLILFLMGISLAFVDNLTSHLGTIFTVCLVFLACITLANLAGLWLLDVRRGRVSGERGAPVISKWTLLLDSVKLCLVILAGVLLGQFLDPDWFAVDTLSEWALMLLLLLIGIQLRNSGMKLRQILLNPWGLTIALVVMVTSWGGGLAGAWLLNMPLSHGLAFSSGYGWYSLSGILISDQLGPVMGSAAFLSDLARELVAIMMIPALMRRHPSCAIGYGGATAMDFTLPVLQRSGGVAIVPVAIVSGFILSLAAPVFILAFLSLGG
;
A
#
# COMPACT_ATOMS: atom_id res chain seq x y z
N MET A 1 -18.38 11.94 11.11
CA MET A 1 -18.60 10.94 10.05
C MET A 1 -17.98 11.37 8.72
N TYR A 2 -18.42 12.47 8.07
CA TYR A 2 -17.75 12.97 6.85
C TYR A 2 -16.54 13.88 7.10
N SER A 3 -16.39 14.44 8.30
CA SER A 3 -15.29 15.37 8.61
C SER A 3 -13.93 14.69 8.53
N GLY A 4 -13.74 13.49 9.09
CA GLY A 4 -12.45 12.77 9.02
C GLY A 4 -12.05 12.42 7.58
N LEU A 5 -12.99 11.92 6.77
CA LEU A 5 -12.74 11.62 5.37
C LEU A 5 -12.42 12.89 4.55
N LEU A 6 -13.13 14.00 4.81
CA LEU A 6 -12.83 15.30 4.21
C LEU A 6 -11.48 15.85 4.67
N ILE A 7 -11.14 15.76 5.95
CA ILE A 7 -9.88 16.25 6.54
C ILE A 7 -8.69 15.52 5.92
N VAL A 8 -8.80 14.22 5.65
CA VAL A 8 -7.71 13.43 5.07
C VAL A 8 -7.64 13.56 3.54
N LEU A 9 -8.78 13.62 2.83
CA LEU A 9 -8.80 13.77 1.37
C LEU A 9 -8.53 15.20 0.89
N LEU A 10 -8.80 16.21 1.72
CA LEU A 10 -8.60 17.62 1.37
C LEU A 10 -7.12 17.97 1.12
N PRO A 11 -6.15 17.59 1.95
CA PRO A 11 -4.72 17.75 1.64
C PRO A 11 -4.33 17.14 0.30
N LEU A 12 -4.80 15.92 0.00
CA LEU A 12 -4.54 15.26 -1.28
C LEU A 12 -5.10 16.07 -2.46
N ALA A 13 -6.35 16.53 -2.36
CA ALA A 13 -7.00 17.34 -3.39
C ALA A 13 -6.31 18.71 -3.57
N LEU A 14 -5.96 19.38 -2.47
CA LEU A 14 -5.22 20.64 -2.49
C LEU A 14 -3.84 20.47 -3.13
N GLY A 15 -3.13 19.40 -2.79
CA GLY A 15 -1.85 19.08 -3.39
C GLY A 15 -1.97 18.88 -4.90
N TYR A 16 -3.01 18.17 -5.34
CA TYR A 16 -3.27 17.96 -6.76
C TYR A 16 -3.56 19.26 -7.54
N CYS A 17 -4.08 20.29 -6.87
CA CYS A 17 -4.30 21.59 -7.48
C CYS A 17 -3.02 22.42 -7.69
N ILE A 18 -1.87 21.97 -7.19
CA ILE A 18 -0.59 22.70 -7.28
C ILE A 18 0.24 22.18 -8.48
N PRO A 19 0.29 22.92 -9.61
CA PRO A 19 1.20 22.59 -10.70
C PRO A 19 2.63 23.03 -10.37
N CYS A 20 3.58 22.13 -10.51
CA CYS A 20 5.01 22.41 -10.37
C CYS A 20 5.71 22.22 -11.72
N ARG A 21 6.32 23.29 -12.25
CA ARG A 21 7.04 23.25 -13.54
C ARG A 21 8.54 22.98 -13.40
N SER A 22 9.11 23.20 -12.21
CA SER A 22 10.53 23.01 -11.95
C SER A 22 10.85 21.56 -11.60
N GLN A 23 11.74 20.93 -12.38
CA GLN A 23 12.20 19.56 -12.13
C GLN A 23 12.93 19.41 -10.78
N SER A 24 13.65 20.44 -10.34
CA SER A 24 14.32 20.44 -9.03
C SER A 24 13.33 20.41 -7.87
N ILE A 25 12.23 21.16 -7.98
CA ILE A 25 11.17 21.16 -6.94
C ILE A 25 10.48 19.80 -6.91
N LEU A 26 10.19 19.22 -8.07
CA LEU A 26 9.61 17.87 -8.15
C LEU A 26 10.52 16.81 -7.55
N HIS A 27 11.83 16.91 -7.78
CA HIS A 27 12.79 16.01 -7.16
C HIS A 27 12.78 16.14 -5.62
N VAL A 28 12.77 17.37 -5.10
CA VAL A 28 12.67 17.61 -3.66
C VAL A 28 11.37 17.04 -3.09
N ILE A 29 10.22 17.24 -3.76
CA ILE A 29 8.93 16.68 -3.34
C ILE A 29 9.01 15.16 -3.29
N ASN A 30 9.53 14.50 -4.33
CA ASN A 30 9.66 13.04 -4.37
C ASN A 30 10.55 12.51 -3.23
N VAL A 31 11.67 13.17 -2.96
CA VAL A 31 12.56 12.83 -1.85
C VAL A 31 11.86 13.06 -0.50
N SER A 32 11.11 14.15 -0.36
CA SER A 32 10.33 14.44 0.85
C SER A 32 9.24 13.42 1.10
N VAL A 33 8.50 12.97 0.07
CA VAL A 33 7.52 11.88 0.19
C VAL A 33 8.20 10.62 0.75
N ALA A 34 9.33 10.22 0.18
CA ALA A 34 10.07 9.06 0.67
C ALA A 34 10.53 9.23 2.13
N ARG A 35 11.03 10.41 2.51
CA ARG A 35 11.43 10.72 3.89
C ARG A 35 10.26 10.74 4.87
N MET A 36 9.09 11.21 4.44
CA MET A 36 7.87 11.20 5.25
C MET A 36 7.43 9.77 5.57
N VAL A 37 7.59 8.82 4.63
CA VAL A 37 7.34 7.40 4.94
C VAL A 37 8.23 6.93 6.09
N TYR A 38 9.55 7.20 6.05
CA TYR A 38 10.44 6.84 7.16
C TYR A 38 10.05 7.51 8.49
N LEU A 39 9.72 8.80 8.46
CA LEU A 39 9.26 9.53 9.65
C LEU A 39 8.01 8.88 10.25
N ILE A 40 7.02 8.59 9.42
CA ILE A 40 5.77 7.98 9.85
C ILE A 40 6.00 6.60 10.44
N LEU A 41 6.80 5.76 9.80
CA LEU A 41 7.09 4.42 10.33
C LEU A 41 7.82 4.48 11.67
N PHE A 42 8.68 5.48 11.84
CA PHE A 42 9.33 5.75 13.11
C PHE A 42 8.31 6.16 14.19
N LEU A 43 7.39 7.08 13.87
CA LEU A 43 6.32 7.50 14.79
C LEU A 43 5.38 6.35 15.15
N MET A 44 5.01 5.51 14.18
CA MET A 44 4.23 4.30 14.42
C MET A 44 4.96 3.33 15.38
N GLY A 45 6.30 3.23 15.27
CA GLY A 45 7.11 2.50 16.23
C GLY A 45 7.03 3.09 17.65
N ILE A 46 7.06 4.42 17.79
CA ILE A 46 6.87 5.08 19.10
C ILE A 46 5.45 4.81 19.62
N SER A 47 4.40 4.95 18.80
CA SER A 47 3.02 4.65 19.20
C SER A 47 2.86 3.21 19.68
N LEU A 48 3.56 2.24 19.07
CA LEU A 48 3.60 0.85 19.55
C LEU A 48 4.27 0.69 20.92
N ALA A 49 5.28 1.50 21.24
CA ALA A 49 5.93 1.46 22.55
C ALA A 49 5.00 1.92 23.68
N PHE A 50 4.03 2.77 23.37
CA PHE A 50 3.02 3.25 24.32
C PHE A 50 1.85 2.27 24.51
N VAL A 51 1.82 1.18 23.75
CA VAL A 51 0.81 0.12 23.94
C VAL A 51 1.19 -0.74 25.15
N ASP A 52 0.34 -0.71 26.17
CA ASP A 52 0.45 -1.60 27.32
C ASP A 52 0.54 -3.06 26.89
N ASN A 53 1.46 -3.81 27.50
CA ASN A 53 1.67 -5.23 27.22
C ASN A 53 1.84 -5.56 25.72
N LEU A 54 2.59 -4.74 24.96
CA LEU A 54 2.87 -4.95 23.54
C LEU A 54 3.22 -6.42 23.19
N THR A 55 3.99 -7.10 24.05
CA THR A 55 4.36 -8.52 23.88
C THR A 55 3.16 -9.45 23.80
N SER A 56 2.08 -9.18 24.54
CA SER A 56 0.81 -9.92 24.45
C SER A 56 0.03 -9.59 23.17
N HIS A 57 0.21 -8.39 22.62
CA HIS A 57 -0.43 -7.98 21.36
C HIS A 57 0.31 -8.45 20.10
N LEU A 58 1.60 -8.79 20.20
CA LEU A 58 2.37 -9.33 19.06
C LEU A 58 1.68 -10.54 18.41
N GLY A 59 1.14 -11.46 19.21
CA GLY A 59 0.39 -12.62 18.70
C GLY A 59 -0.82 -12.20 17.87
N THR A 60 -1.54 -11.16 18.30
CA THR A 60 -2.67 -10.60 17.56
C THR A 60 -2.22 -9.95 16.26
N ILE A 61 -1.18 -9.12 16.29
CA ILE A 61 -0.63 -8.44 15.11
C ILE A 61 -0.24 -9.46 14.03
N PHE A 62 0.52 -10.50 14.40
CA PHE A 62 0.95 -11.53 13.46
C PHE A 62 -0.22 -12.37 12.94
N THR A 63 -1.17 -12.74 13.80
CA THR A 63 -2.34 -13.54 13.39
C THR A 63 -3.21 -12.77 12.39
N VAL A 64 -3.54 -11.51 12.71
CA VAL A 64 -4.32 -10.64 11.82
C VAL A 64 -3.59 -10.47 10.49
N CYS A 65 -2.29 -10.13 10.53
CA CYS A 65 -1.45 -9.98 9.34
C CYS A 65 -1.48 -11.24 8.46
N LEU A 66 -1.20 -12.43 9.03
CA LEU A 66 -1.13 -13.68 8.27
C LEU A 66 -2.48 -14.07 7.66
N VAL A 67 -3.58 -13.93 8.41
CA VAL A 67 -4.91 -14.28 7.91
C VAL A 67 -5.32 -13.37 6.76
N PHE A 68 -5.17 -12.05 6.91
CA PHE A 68 -5.48 -11.11 5.82
C PHE A 68 -4.55 -11.31 4.62
N LEU A 69 -3.24 -11.46 4.84
CA LEU A 69 -2.28 -11.74 3.78
C LEU A 69 -2.68 -12.98 2.99
N ALA A 70 -2.99 -14.09 3.67
CA ALA A 70 -3.37 -15.34 3.01
C ALA A 70 -4.69 -15.19 2.24
N CYS A 71 -5.73 -14.65 2.86
CA CYS A 71 -7.06 -14.53 2.22
C CYS A 71 -7.03 -13.59 1.01
N ILE A 72 -6.41 -12.41 1.15
CA ILE A 72 -6.28 -11.43 0.07
C ILE A 72 -5.41 -11.99 -1.06
N THR A 73 -4.31 -12.66 -0.72
CA THR A 73 -3.42 -13.25 -1.74
C THR A 73 -4.13 -14.31 -2.55
N LEU A 74 -4.79 -15.26 -1.89
CA LEU A 74 -5.53 -16.32 -2.57
C LEU A 74 -6.64 -15.75 -3.47
N ALA A 75 -7.42 -14.78 -2.96
CA ALA A 75 -8.49 -14.16 -3.72
C ALA A 75 -7.95 -13.40 -4.95
N ASN A 76 -6.91 -12.58 -4.78
CA ASN A 76 -6.30 -11.81 -5.87
C ASN A 76 -5.70 -12.72 -6.94
N LEU A 77 -4.94 -13.75 -6.56
CA LEU A 77 -4.37 -14.69 -7.51
C LEU A 77 -5.45 -15.47 -8.25
N ALA A 78 -6.50 -15.92 -7.56
CA ALA A 78 -7.60 -16.64 -8.19
C ALA A 78 -8.33 -15.78 -9.23
N GLY A 79 -8.68 -14.52 -8.89
CA GLY A 79 -9.39 -13.64 -9.82
C GLY A 79 -8.54 -13.17 -10.99
N LEU A 80 -7.26 -12.86 -10.76
CA LEU A 80 -6.33 -12.50 -11.83
C LEU A 80 -6.00 -13.71 -12.73
N TRP A 81 -5.91 -14.91 -12.16
CA TRP A 81 -5.71 -16.12 -12.94
C TRP A 81 -6.92 -16.39 -13.84
N LEU A 82 -8.13 -16.25 -13.30
CA LEU A 82 -9.36 -16.37 -14.09
C LEU A 82 -9.42 -15.33 -15.22
N LEU A 83 -8.96 -14.10 -14.97
CA LEU A 83 -8.86 -13.06 -15.98
C LEU A 83 -7.89 -13.46 -17.11
N ASP A 84 -6.71 -13.99 -16.77
CA ASP A 84 -5.71 -14.44 -17.74
C ASP A 84 -6.20 -15.65 -18.57
N VAL A 85 -6.90 -16.60 -17.95
CA VAL A 85 -7.47 -17.77 -18.66
C VAL A 85 -8.52 -17.33 -19.69
N ARG A 86 -9.36 -16.35 -19.35
CA ARG A 86 -10.42 -15.85 -20.24
C ARG A 86 -9.90 -15.06 -21.45
N ARG A 87 -8.72 -14.45 -21.35
CA ARG A 87 -8.13 -13.64 -22.44
C ARG A 87 -7.39 -14.50 -23.48
N GLY A 88 -7.02 -15.73 -23.15
CA GLY A 88 -6.08 -16.52 -23.95
C GLY A 88 -4.63 -16.13 -23.66
N ARG A 89 -3.69 -17.07 -23.85
CA ARG A 89 -2.28 -16.92 -23.45
C ARG A 89 -1.63 -15.71 -24.14
N VAL A 90 -1.32 -14.67 -23.39
CA VAL A 90 -0.43 -13.60 -23.84
C VAL A 90 1.00 -14.13 -23.75
N SER A 91 1.68 -14.28 -24.89
CA SER A 91 3.11 -14.60 -24.93
C SER A 91 3.90 -13.45 -24.31
N GLY A 92 4.43 -13.65 -23.10
CA GLY A 92 5.38 -12.71 -22.51
C GLY A 92 6.70 -12.72 -23.30
N GLU A 93 7.16 -11.55 -23.71
CA GLU A 93 8.50 -11.40 -24.30
C GLU A 93 9.58 -11.66 -23.25
N ARG A 94 10.73 -12.17 -23.69
CA ARG A 94 11.85 -12.57 -22.82
C ARG A 94 12.32 -11.40 -21.95
N GLY A 95 12.05 -11.46 -20.65
CA GLY A 95 12.65 -10.58 -19.65
C GLY A 95 14.15 -10.84 -19.45
N ALA A 96 14.91 -9.76 -19.27
CA ALA A 96 16.34 -9.72 -18.97
C ALA A 96 16.69 -10.41 -17.63
N PRO A 97 17.98 -10.72 -17.34
CA PRO A 97 18.38 -11.41 -16.11
C PRO A 97 17.86 -10.74 -14.82
N VAL A 98 17.48 -11.59 -13.87
CA VAL A 98 16.80 -11.29 -12.61
C VAL A 98 17.64 -10.33 -11.75
N ILE A 99 17.02 -9.28 -11.17
CA ILE A 99 17.66 -8.43 -10.15
C ILE A 99 18.14 -9.29 -8.99
N SER A 100 19.22 -8.90 -8.32
CA SER A 100 19.50 -9.42 -6.98
C SER A 100 18.31 -9.09 -6.06
N LYS A 101 17.44 -10.08 -5.82
CA LYS A 101 16.27 -9.97 -4.93
C LYS A 101 16.64 -9.39 -3.57
N TRP A 102 17.90 -9.59 -3.16
CA TRP A 102 18.49 -9.09 -1.94
C TRP A 102 18.41 -7.57 -1.79
N THR A 103 18.63 -6.77 -2.85
CA THR A 103 18.60 -5.31 -2.68
C THR A 103 17.20 -4.82 -2.32
N LEU A 104 16.18 -5.39 -2.97
CA LEU A 104 14.78 -5.05 -2.69
C LEU A 104 14.33 -5.56 -1.32
N LEU A 105 14.75 -6.78 -0.95
CA LEU A 105 14.50 -7.33 0.39
C LEU A 105 15.15 -6.46 1.48
N LEU A 106 16.39 -5.99 1.25
CA LEU A 106 17.09 -5.10 2.18
C LEU A 106 16.37 -3.77 2.37
N ASP A 107 15.74 -3.23 1.32
CA ASP A 107 14.98 -1.99 1.43
C ASP A 107 13.73 -2.17 2.31
N SER A 108 12.98 -3.27 2.18
CA SER A 108 11.87 -3.57 3.09
C SER A 108 12.34 -3.87 4.52
N VAL A 109 13.50 -4.51 4.70
CA VAL A 109 14.11 -4.72 6.03
C VAL A 109 14.45 -3.39 6.71
N LYS A 110 14.93 -2.38 5.97
CA LYS A 110 15.18 -1.03 6.54
C LYS A 110 13.90 -0.43 7.12
N LEU A 111 12.75 -0.62 6.49
CA LEU A 111 11.47 -0.12 6.99
C LEU A 111 11.13 -0.77 8.35
N CYS A 112 11.32 -2.08 8.48
CA CYS A 112 11.16 -2.77 9.76
C CYS A 112 12.14 -2.25 10.82
N LEU A 113 13.40 -2.02 10.46
CA LEU A 113 14.42 -1.48 11.38
C LEU A 113 14.05 -0.07 11.88
N VAL A 114 13.43 0.76 11.04
CA VAL A 114 12.97 2.10 11.42
C VAL A 114 11.85 2.04 12.46
N ILE A 115 10.90 1.10 12.31
CA ILE A 115 9.87 0.84 13.32
C ILE A 115 10.50 0.37 14.61
N LEU A 116 11.44 -0.59 14.55
CA LEU A 116 12.15 -1.08 15.73
C LEU A 116 12.90 0.05 16.45
N ALA A 117 13.55 0.94 15.71
CA ALA A 117 14.20 2.12 16.28
C ALA A 117 13.18 3.05 16.97
N GLY A 118 12.00 3.23 16.38
CA GLY A 118 10.89 3.96 16.99
C GLY A 118 10.40 3.31 18.27
N VAL A 119 10.22 1.99 18.29
CA VAL A 119 9.81 1.23 19.49
C VAL A 119 10.85 1.39 20.60
N LEU A 120 12.14 1.22 20.28
CA LEU A 120 13.23 1.32 21.25
C LEU A 120 13.33 2.73 21.84
N LEU A 121 13.22 3.78 21.02
CA LEU A 121 13.23 5.15 21.52
C LEU A 121 11.95 5.50 22.29
N GLY A 122 10.81 4.98 21.86
CA GLY A 122 9.52 5.19 22.53
C GLY A 122 9.49 4.66 23.96
N GLN A 123 10.28 3.64 24.31
CA GLN A 123 10.40 3.15 25.69
C GLN A 123 11.00 4.18 26.67
N PHE A 124 11.69 5.20 26.16
CA PHE A 124 12.30 6.27 26.96
C PHE A 124 11.49 7.57 26.93
N LEU A 125 10.35 7.59 26.22
CA LEU A 125 9.50 8.77 26.08
C LEU A 125 8.26 8.62 26.97
N ASP A 126 7.87 9.71 27.64
CA ASP A 126 6.61 9.75 28.38
C ASP A 126 5.45 10.07 27.42
N PRO A 127 4.40 9.21 27.36
CA PRO A 127 3.24 9.43 26.50
C PRO A 127 2.53 10.77 26.77
N ASP A 128 2.52 11.22 28.02
CA ASP A 128 1.88 12.47 28.44
C ASP A 128 2.59 13.72 27.89
N TRP A 129 3.89 13.60 27.60
CA TRP A 129 4.70 14.73 27.11
C TRP A 129 4.92 14.69 25.60
N PHE A 130 4.88 13.49 24.99
CA PHE A 130 5.10 13.29 23.57
C PHE A 130 3.80 12.89 22.86
N ALA A 131 3.10 13.87 22.29
CA ALA A 131 1.86 13.68 21.53
C ALA A 131 2.10 13.02 20.15
N VAL A 132 2.48 11.74 20.16
CA VAL A 132 2.82 10.95 18.96
C VAL A 132 1.66 10.86 17.98
N ASP A 133 0.43 10.75 18.48
CA ASP A 133 -0.76 10.62 17.64
C ASP A 133 -1.00 11.89 16.81
N THR A 134 -0.93 13.06 17.45
CA THR A 134 -1.05 14.35 16.78
C THR A 134 0.08 14.54 15.76
N LEU A 135 1.32 14.20 16.11
CA LEU A 135 2.45 14.32 15.19
C LEU A 135 2.30 13.38 13.97
N SER A 136 1.80 12.18 14.19
CA SER A 136 1.53 11.19 13.13
C SER A 136 0.41 11.66 12.19
N GLU A 137 -0.65 12.28 12.73
CA GLU A 137 -1.73 12.86 11.95
C GLU A 137 -1.23 14.01 11.05
N TRP A 138 -0.43 14.94 11.59
CA TRP A 138 0.18 16.01 10.80
C TRP A 138 1.15 15.48 9.74
N ALA A 139 1.95 14.46 10.08
CA ALA A 139 2.85 13.82 9.12
C ALA A 139 2.05 13.17 7.98
N LEU A 140 0.92 12.52 8.27
CA LEU A 140 0.02 11.96 7.26
C LEU A 140 -0.61 13.05 6.37
N MET A 141 -1.13 14.14 6.97
CA MET A 141 -1.71 15.24 6.20
C MET A 141 -0.69 15.87 5.24
N LEU A 142 0.54 16.08 5.71
CA LEU A 142 1.64 16.57 4.88
C LEU A 142 2.02 15.55 3.80
N LEU A 143 2.13 14.27 4.13
CA LEU A 143 2.42 13.20 3.17
C LEU A 143 1.37 13.20 2.04
N LEU A 144 0.08 13.24 2.38
CA LEU A 144 -1.02 13.27 1.41
C LEU A 144 -1.01 14.52 0.55
N LEU A 145 -0.69 15.69 1.11
CA LEU A 145 -0.47 16.91 0.35
C LEU A 145 0.64 16.72 -0.69
N LEU A 146 1.81 16.23 -0.27
CA LEU A 146 2.96 16.02 -1.14
C LEU A 146 2.67 14.98 -2.24
N ILE A 147 1.95 13.91 -1.90
CA ILE A 147 1.46 12.93 -2.86
C ILE A 147 0.52 13.59 -3.87
N GLY A 148 -0.41 14.43 -3.44
CA GLY A 148 -1.30 15.17 -4.33
C GLY A 148 -0.52 15.96 -5.39
N ILE A 149 0.53 16.67 -4.95
CA ILE A 149 1.42 17.42 -5.84
C ILE A 149 2.16 16.46 -6.79
N GLN A 150 2.70 15.35 -6.27
CA GLN A 150 3.38 14.35 -7.08
C GLN A 150 2.46 13.77 -8.16
N LEU A 151 1.21 13.42 -7.82
CA LEU A 151 0.22 12.87 -8.74
C LEU A 151 -0.10 13.85 -9.86
N ARG A 152 -0.32 15.14 -9.55
CA ARG A 152 -0.57 16.19 -10.53
C ARG A 152 0.57 16.34 -11.54
N ASN A 153 1.79 16.20 -11.06
CA ASN A 153 3.00 16.49 -11.83
C ASN A 153 3.72 15.23 -12.32
N SER A 154 3.10 14.05 -12.15
CA SER A 154 3.59 12.75 -12.63
C SER A 154 3.68 12.66 -14.16
N GLY A 155 3.21 13.67 -14.89
CA GLY A 155 3.24 13.71 -16.36
C GLY A 155 2.21 12.80 -17.03
N MET A 156 1.53 11.93 -16.27
CA MET A 156 0.43 11.12 -16.76
C MET A 156 -0.83 11.96 -16.85
N LYS A 157 -1.32 12.21 -18.06
CA LYS A 157 -2.66 12.80 -18.23
C LYS A 157 -3.67 11.76 -17.76
N LEU A 158 -4.72 12.15 -17.01
CA LEU A 158 -5.84 11.27 -16.65
C LEU A 158 -6.42 10.52 -17.88
N ARG A 159 -6.36 11.18 -19.05
CA ARG A 159 -6.73 10.59 -20.34
C ARG A 159 -5.84 9.39 -20.74
N GLN A 160 -4.55 9.38 -20.43
CA GLN A 160 -3.65 8.25 -20.71
C GLN A 160 -3.90 7.05 -19.79
N ILE A 161 -4.37 7.28 -18.56
CA ILE A 161 -4.82 6.24 -17.64
C ILE A 161 -6.09 5.55 -18.17
N LEU A 162 -7.04 6.35 -18.66
CA LEU A 162 -8.24 5.86 -19.33
C LEU A 162 -7.96 5.19 -20.70
N LEU A 163 -6.81 5.46 -21.31
CA LEU A 163 -6.41 4.88 -22.60
C LEU A 163 -5.83 3.47 -22.48
N ASN A 164 -5.52 2.97 -21.27
CA ASN A 164 -5.11 1.57 -21.06
C ASN A 164 -6.22 0.78 -20.34
N PRO A 165 -7.24 0.31 -21.08
CA PRO A 165 -8.38 -0.40 -20.50
C PRO A 165 -7.95 -1.70 -19.80
N TRP A 166 -6.79 -2.26 -20.16
CA TRP A 166 -6.27 -3.46 -19.52
C TRP A 166 -5.75 -3.18 -18.11
N GLY A 167 -4.98 -2.09 -17.92
CA GLY A 167 -4.54 -1.68 -16.59
C GLY A 167 -5.71 -1.37 -15.66
N LEU A 168 -6.76 -0.73 -16.18
CA LEU A 168 -8.02 -0.51 -15.45
C LEU A 168 -8.70 -1.83 -15.07
N THR A 169 -8.78 -2.79 -16.00
CA THR A 169 -9.41 -4.09 -15.73
C THR A 169 -8.67 -4.85 -14.63
N ILE A 170 -7.33 -4.86 -14.67
CA ILE A 170 -6.51 -5.47 -13.62
C ILE A 170 -6.77 -4.80 -12.26
N ALA A 171 -6.75 -3.46 -12.20
CA ALA A 171 -7.01 -2.73 -10.96
C ALA A 171 -8.39 -3.04 -10.38
N LEU A 172 -9.43 -3.07 -11.20
CA LEU A 172 -10.79 -3.40 -10.76
C LEU A 172 -10.91 -4.83 -10.25
N VAL A 173 -10.25 -5.80 -10.92
CA VAL A 173 -10.22 -7.19 -10.45
C VAL A 173 -9.54 -7.25 -9.10
N VAL A 174 -8.33 -6.69 -8.95
CA VAL A 174 -7.59 -6.66 -7.67
C VAL A 174 -8.42 -6.04 -6.56
N MET A 175 -9.12 -4.95 -6.85
CA MET A 175 -9.96 -4.25 -5.88
C MET A 175 -11.08 -5.14 -5.35
N VAL A 176 -11.87 -5.72 -6.26
CA VAL A 176 -13.01 -6.58 -5.91
C VAL A 176 -12.54 -7.86 -5.20
N THR A 177 -11.47 -8.49 -5.68
CA THR A 177 -10.95 -9.70 -5.06
C THR A 177 -10.29 -9.43 -3.72
N SER A 178 -9.64 -8.27 -3.54
CA SER A 178 -9.09 -7.87 -2.24
C SER A 178 -10.22 -7.71 -1.24
N TRP A 179 -11.33 -7.05 -1.59
CA TRP A 179 -12.51 -6.96 -0.72
C TRP A 179 -13.07 -8.33 -0.37
N GLY A 180 -13.17 -9.25 -1.33
CA GLY A 180 -13.57 -10.64 -1.07
C GLY A 180 -12.64 -11.34 -0.07
N GLY A 181 -11.33 -11.20 -0.24
CA GLY A 181 -10.33 -11.71 0.70
C GLY A 181 -10.39 -11.03 2.07
N GLY A 182 -10.67 -9.74 2.11
CA GLY A 182 -10.84 -8.96 3.34
C GLY A 182 -12.08 -9.37 4.14
N LEU A 183 -13.21 -9.60 3.46
CA LEU A 183 -14.43 -10.13 4.07
C LEU A 183 -14.20 -11.52 4.65
N ALA A 184 -13.51 -12.40 3.91
CA ALA A 184 -13.15 -13.73 4.40
C ALA A 184 -12.21 -13.64 5.62
N GLY A 185 -11.20 -12.78 5.58
CA GLY A 185 -10.29 -12.56 6.70
C GLY A 185 -10.99 -12.03 7.95
N ALA A 186 -11.87 -11.03 7.81
CA ALA A 186 -12.66 -10.52 8.91
C ALA A 186 -13.60 -11.58 9.50
N TRP A 187 -14.25 -12.38 8.65
CA TRP A 187 -15.09 -13.47 9.11
C TRP A 187 -14.30 -14.52 9.91
N LEU A 188 -13.12 -14.93 9.43
CA LEU A 188 -12.24 -15.89 10.13
C LEU A 188 -11.74 -15.36 11.49
N LEU A 189 -11.50 -14.06 11.58
CA LEU A 189 -11.02 -13.40 12.79
C LEU A 189 -12.14 -12.92 13.72
N ASN A 190 -13.40 -13.18 13.37
CA ASN A 190 -14.59 -12.64 14.06
C ASN A 190 -14.55 -11.10 14.23
N MET A 191 -14.05 -10.41 13.20
CA MET A 191 -13.99 -8.95 13.14
C MET A 191 -15.18 -8.36 12.37
N PRO A 192 -15.55 -7.09 12.63
CA PRO A 192 -16.50 -6.37 11.79
C PRO A 192 -16.09 -6.43 10.32
N LEU A 193 -17.06 -6.70 9.43
CA LEU A 193 -16.80 -6.80 7.99
C LEU A 193 -16.28 -5.49 7.40
N SER A 194 -16.69 -4.35 7.96
CA SER A 194 -16.14 -3.02 7.66
C SER A 194 -14.63 -2.96 7.87
N HIS A 195 -14.12 -3.54 8.96
CA HIS A 195 -12.68 -3.59 9.22
C HIS A 195 -11.97 -4.48 8.18
N GLY A 196 -12.57 -5.60 7.78
CA GLY A 196 -12.02 -6.45 6.72
C GLY A 196 -11.92 -5.74 5.36
N LEU A 197 -12.94 -4.97 5.00
CA LEU A 197 -12.95 -4.15 3.80
C LEU A 197 -11.91 -3.02 3.86
N ALA A 198 -11.74 -2.38 5.03
CA ALA A 198 -10.69 -1.38 5.24
C ALA A 198 -9.29 -1.99 5.12
N PHE A 199 -9.02 -3.10 5.79
CA PHE A 199 -7.72 -3.81 5.74
C PHE A 199 -7.34 -4.25 4.33
N SER A 200 -8.32 -4.69 3.54
CA SER A 200 -8.08 -5.11 2.16
C SER A 200 -7.98 -3.96 1.15
N SER A 201 -8.31 -2.74 1.56
CA SER A 201 -8.27 -1.55 0.69
C SER A 201 -6.93 -0.83 0.68
N GLY A 202 -5.91 -1.34 1.38
CA GLY A 202 -4.54 -0.83 1.27
C GLY A 202 -3.86 -1.16 -0.05
N TYR A 203 -4.25 -2.26 -0.70
CA TYR A 203 -3.71 -2.73 -1.98
C TYR A 203 -2.17 -2.79 -2.04
N GLY A 204 -1.48 -3.02 -0.92
CA GLY A 204 -0.01 -3.02 -0.81
C GLY A 204 0.61 -1.68 -0.42
N TRP A 205 -0.15 -0.60 -0.22
CA TRP A 205 0.38 0.68 0.24
C TRP A 205 0.52 0.73 1.76
N TYR A 206 1.51 -0.02 2.26
CA TYR A 206 1.73 -0.27 3.69
C TYR A 206 1.80 1.01 4.55
N SER A 207 2.42 2.08 4.05
CA SER A 207 2.63 3.30 4.83
C SER A 207 1.33 4.04 5.04
N LEU A 208 0.45 4.04 4.04
CA LEU A 208 -0.85 4.72 4.13
C LEU A 208 -1.84 3.88 4.93
N SER A 209 -1.95 2.59 4.63
CA SER A 209 -2.89 1.68 5.30
C SER A 209 -2.61 1.59 6.79
N GLY A 210 -1.32 1.49 7.18
CA GLY A 210 -0.92 1.45 8.59
C GLY A 210 -1.40 2.64 9.40
N ILE A 211 -1.24 3.87 8.88
CA ILE A 211 -1.62 5.07 9.62
C ILE A 211 -3.15 5.23 9.68
N LEU A 212 -3.83 5.11 8.54
CA LEU A 212 -5.27 5.35 8.48
C LEU A 212 -6.04 4.35 9.35
N ILE A 213 -5.55 3.11 9.41
CA ILE A 213 -6.11 2.09 10.28
C ILE A 213 -5.69 2.32 11.74
N SER A 214 -4.46 2.78 11.99
CA SER A 214 -4.01 3.11 13.35
C SER A 214 -4.82 4.24 13.98
N ASP A 215 -5.14 5.27 13.19
CA ASP A 215 -5.89 6.45 13.65
C ASP A 215 -7.29 6.09 14.16
N GLN A 216 -7.96 5.12 13.51
CA GLN A 216 -9.33 4.75 13.86
C GLN A 216 -9.44 3.46 14.70
N LEU A 217 -8.57 2.48 14.47
CA LEU A 217 -8.61 1.15 15.12
C LEU A 217 -7.46 0.90 16.08
N GLY A 218 -6.58 1.90 16.29
CA GLY A 218 -5.47 1.86 17.22
C GLY A 218 -4.18 1.25 16.65
N PRO A 219 -3.04 1.47 17.34
CA PRO A 219 -1.69 1.13 16.86
C PRO A 219 -1.47 -0.36 16.60
N VAL A 220 -2.16 -1.24 17.34
CA VAL A 220 -2.10 -2.70 17.13
C VAL A 220 -2.65 -3.08 15.75
N MET A 221 -3.84 -2.58 15.41
CA MET A 221 -4.50 -2.88 14.13
C MET A 221 -3.80 -2.18 12.97
N GLY A 222 -3.36 -0.94 13.15
CA GLY A 222 -2.54 -0.23 12.15
C GLY A 222 -1.26 -0.97 11.82
N SER A 223 -0.58 -1.50 12.84
CA SER A 223 0.65 -2.30 12.65
C SER A 223 0.39 -3.62 11.92
N ALA A 224 -0.73 -4.28 12.21
CA ALA A 224 -1.13 -5.49 11.49
C ALA A 224 -1.42 -5.21 10.01
N ALA A 225 -2.08 -4.09 9.69
CA ALA A 225 -2.35 -3.67 8.32
C ALA A 225 -1.06 -3.34 7.57
N PHE A 226 -0.17 -2.55 8.19
CA PHE A 226 1.15 -2.22 7.65
C PHE A 226 1.94 -3.51 7.34
N LEU A 227 2.04 -4.43 8.30
CA LEU A 227 2.79 -5.67 8.12
C LEU A 227 2.18 -6.56 7.04
N SER A 228 0.84 -6.62 6.95
CA SER A 228 0.15 -7.37 5.90
C SER A 228 0.50 -6.84 4.52
N ASP A 229 0.41 -5.52 4.31
CA ASP A 229 0.73 -4.90 3.02
C ASP A 229 2.22 -4.97 2.68
N LEU A 230 3.11 -4.81 3.67
CA LEU A 230 4.55 -4.97 3.49
C LEU A 230 4.90 -6.43 3.13
N ALA A 231 4.33 -7.41 3.85
CA ALA A 231 4.51 -8.82 3.54
C ALA A 231 3.97 -9.16 2.14
N ARG A 232 2.84 -8.57 1.75
CA ARG A 232 2.28 -8.71 0.40
C ARG A 232 3.23 -8.21 -0.68
N GLU A 233 3.86 -7.06 -0.48
CA GLU A 233 4.90 -6.52 -1.38
C GLU A 233 6.09 -7.48 -1.50
N LEU A 234 6.60 -7.99 -0.37
CA LEU A 234 7.70 -8.94 -0.35
C LEU A 234 7.36 -10.22 -1.11
N VAL A 235 6.17 -10.77 -0.88
CA VAL A 235 5.66 -11.93 -1.62
C VAL A 235 5.53 -11.59 -3.12
N ALA A 236 5.11 -10.37 -3.47
CA ALA A 236 4.98 -9.95 -4.87
C ALA A 236 6.33 -9.92 -5.58
N ILE A 237 7.36 -9.34 -4.98
CA ILE A 237 8.73 -9.30 -5.52
C ILE A 237 9.24 -10.73 -5.81
N MET A 238 8.91 -11.69 -4.95
CA MET A 238 9.29 -13.09 -5.13
C MET A 238 8.49 -13.78 -6.25
N MET A 239 7.19 -13.50 -6.34
CA MET A 239 6.26 -14.17 -7.26
C MET A 239 6.25 -13.60 -8.67
N ILE A 240 6.45 -12.30 -8.85
CA ILE A 240 6.38 -11.61 -10.15
C ILE A 240 7.23 -12.32 -11.22
N PRO A 241 8.52 -12.65 -11.00
CA PRO A 241 9.32 -13.30 -12.03
C PRO A 241 8.79 -14.68 -12.46
N ALA A 242 8.16 -15.41 -11.54
CA ALA A 242 7.57 -16.72 -11.82
C ALA A 242 6.24 -16.59 -12.58
N LEU A 243 5.40 -15.64 -12.17
CA LEU A 243 4.09 -15.40 -12.76
C LEU A 243 4.18 -14.75 -14.14
N MET A 244 5.11 -13.82 -14.34
CA MET A 244 5.18 -12.99 -15.55
C MET A 244 5.22 -13.78 -16.86
N ARG A 245 5.83 -14.98 -16.83
CA ARG A 245 5.94 -15.84 -18.02
C ARG A 245 4.62 -16.45 -18.49
N ARG A 246 3.72 -16.76 -17.56
CA ARG A 246 2.48 -17.51 -17.85
C ARG A 246 1.23 -16.67 -17.64
N HIS A 247 1.29 -15.76 -16.69
CA HIS A 247 0.18 -14.98 -16.17
C HIS A 247 0.64 -13.54 -15.90
N PRO A 248 0.88 -12.74 -16.96
CA PRO A 248 1.37 -11.36 -16.82
C PRO A 248 0.39 -10.46 -16.07
N SER A 249 -0.92 -10.69 -16.19
CA SER A 249 -1.91 -9.92 -15.42
C SER A 249 -1.87 -10.29 -13.94
N CYS A 250 -1.62 -11.56 -13.60
CA CYS A 250 -1.35 -11.96 -12.21
C CYS A 250 -0.11 -11.25 -11.65
N ALA A 251 0.98 -11.21 -12.42
CA ALA A 251 2.20 -10.55 -11.97
C ALA A 251 2.01 -9.04 -11.75
N ILE A 252 1.38 -8.35 -12.70
CA ILE A 252 1.10 -6.92 -12.61
C ILE A 252 0.11 -6.64 -11.47
N GLY A 253 -1.03 -7.33 -11.46
CA GLY A 253 -2.11 -7.08 -10.49
C GLY A 253 -1.71 -7.43 -9.06
N TYR A 254 -0.93 -8.50 -8.86
CA TYR A 254 -0.46 -8.84 -7.52
C TYR A 254 0.55 -7.83 -6.97
N GLY A 255 1.27 -7.08 -7.82
CA GLY A 255 2.01 -5.89 -7.37
C GLY A 255 1.11 -4.83 -6.71
N GLY A 256 -0.16 -4.75 -7.13
CA GLY A 256 -1.15 -3.79 -6.60
C GLY A 256 -0.68 -2.34 -6.71
N ALA A 257 -0.86 -1.54 -5.66
CA ALA A 257 -0.43 -0.14 -5.61
C ALA A 257 1.07 0.02 -5.94
N THR A 258 1.90 -0.90 -5.43
CA THR A 258 3.36 -0.88 -5.62
C THR A 258 3.82 -1.17 -7.06
N ALA A 259 2.90 -1.51 -7.97
CA ALA A 259 3.18 -1.80 -9.37
C ALA A 259 3.68 -0.57 -10.16
N MET A 260 3.40 0.63 -9.65
CA MET A 260 3.85 1.88 -10.28
C MET A 260 5.24 2.35 -9.82
N ASP A 261 5.78 1.79 -8.73
CA ASP A 261 7.03 2.24 -8.11
C ASP A 261 7.92 1.07 -7.61
N PHE A 262 7.67 0.49 -6.44
CA PHE A 262 8.57 -0.46 -5.79
C PHE A 262 8.72 -1.77 -6.56
N THR A 263 7.62 -2.32 -7.07
CA THR A 263 7.64 -3.56 -7.86
C THR A 263 7.82 -3.28 -9.36
N LEU A 264 7.77 -2.02 -9.80
CA LEU A 264 7.92 -1.65 -11.21
C LEU A 264 9.25 -2.11 -11.83
N PRO A 265 10.43 -1.94 -11.20
CA PRO A 265 11.69 -2.47 -11.73
C PRO A 265 11.67 -3.99 -11.94
N VAL A 266 11.02 -4.73 -11.04
CA VAL A 266 10.90 -6.20 -11.12
C VAL A 266 9.96 -6.59 -12.26
N LEU A 267 8.83 -5.90 -12.38
CA LEU A 267 7.88 -6.06 -13.48
C LEU A 267 8.58 -5.78 -14.81
N GLN A 268 9.16 -4.59 -14.99
CA GLN A 268 9.81 -4.17 -16.23
C GLN A 268 10.91 -5.14 -16.67
N ARG A 269 11.72 -5.66 -15.74
CA ARG A 269 12.75 -6.65 -16.12
C ARG A 269 12.17 -8.01 -16.44
N SER A 270 11.11 -8.44 -15.76
CA SER A 270 10.50 -9.75 -15.96
C SER A 270 9.64 -9.82 -17.23
N GLY A 271 8.94 -8.74 -17.59
CA GLY A 271 7.97 -8.70 -18.68
C GLY A 271 8.27 -7.66 -19.78
N GLY A 272 9.42 -6.99 -19.71
CA GLY A 272 9.85 -6.01 -20.70
C GLY A 272 9.24 -4.61 -20.50
N VAL A 273 9.65 -3.66 -21.35
CA VAL A 273 9.16 -2.27 -21.29
C VAL A 273 7.69 -2.17 -21.70
N ALA A 274 7.19 -3.11 -22.50
CA ALA A 274 5.81 -3.11 -23.01
C ALA A 274 4.75 -3.18 -21.90
N ILE A 275 5.05 -3.82 -20.76
CA ILE A 275 4.09 -3.94 -19.65
C ILE A 275 4.08 -2.72 -18.71
N VAL A 276 5.09 -1.85 -18.79
CA VAL A 276 5.27 -0.71 -17.87
C VAL A 276 4.05 0.21 -17.85
N PRO A 277 3.46 0.62 -19.00
CA PRO A 277 2.25 1.46 -18.98
C PRO A 277 1.06 0.78 -18.29
N VAL A 278 0.89 -0.53 -18.45
CA VAL A 278 -0.20 -1.29 -17.80
C VAL A 278 0.01 -1.32 -16.29
N ALA A 279 1.24 -1.59 -15.84
CA ALA A 279 1.60 -1.66 -14.43
C ALA A 279 1.41 -0.31 -13.73
N ILE A 280 1.88 0.77 -14.36
CA ILE A 280 1.71 2.12 -13.82
C ILE A 280 0.23 2.49 -13.72
N VAL A 281 -0.58 2.22 -14.76
CA VAL A 281 -2.02 2.51 -14.73
C VAL A 281 -2.73 1.71 -13.63
N SER A 282 -2.44 0.41 -13.51
CA SER A 282 -3.05 -0.43 -12.47
C SER A 282 -2.66 0.05 -11.07
N GLY A 283 -1.36 0.29 -10.83
CA GLY A 283 -0.86 0.77 -9.54
C GLY A 283 -1.44 2.14 -9.17
N PHE A 284 -1.46 3.07 -10.12
CA PHE A 284 -2.01 4.40 -9.92
C PHE A 284 -3.49 4.39 -9.51
N ILE A 285 -4.32 3.56 -10.16
CA ILE A 285 -5.75 3.44 -9.83
C ILE A 285 -5.91 2.89 -8.41
N LEU A 286 -5.16 1.85 -8.05
CA LEU A 286 -5.20 1.27 -6.70
C LEU A 286 -4.71 2.27 -5.64
N SER A 287 -3.65 3.02 -5.91
CA SER A 287 -3.15 4.06 -5.00
C SER A 287 -4.16 5.19 -4.80
N LEU A 288 -4.87 5.63 -5.85
CA LEU A 288 -5.95 6.61 -5.70
C LEU A 288 -7.14 6.05 -4.93
N ALA A 289 -7.48 4.79 -5.15
CA ALA A 289 -8.60 4.12 -4.52
C ALA A 289 -8.37 3.86 -3.02
N ALA A 290 -7.12 3.57 -2.62
CA ALA A 290 -6.78 3.17 -1.26
C ALA A 290 -7.28 4.13 -0.16
N PRO A 291 -6.89 5.42 -0.12
CA PRO A 291 -7.33 6.33 0.94
C PRO A 291 -8.85 6.48 0.97
N VAL A 292 -9.51 6.53 -0.20
CA VAL A 292 -10.95 6.70 -0.32
C VAL A 292 -11.68 5.50 0.28
N PHE A 293 -11.31 4.28 -0.10
CA PHE A 293 -12.00 3.08 0.36
C PHE A 293 -11.65 2.70 1.79
N ILE A 294 -10.40 2.86 2.23
CA ILE A 294 -10.03 2.63 3.64
C ILE A 294 -10.91 3.49 4.53
N LEU A 295 -10.95 4.81 4.30
CA LEU A 295 -11.72 5.74 5.13
C LEU A 295 -13.22 5.50 5.01
N ALA A 296 -13.73 5.22 3.82
CA ALA A 296 -15.15 4.92 3.62
C ALA A 296 -15.57 3.69 4.44
N PHE A 297 -14.81 2.59 4.38
CA PHE A 297 -15.14 1.38 5.11
C PHE A 297 -14.94 1.50 6.62
N LEU A 298 -13.89 2.20 7.08
CA LEU A 298 -13.71 2.48 8.49
C LEU A 298 -14.88 3.32 9.05
N SER A 299 -15.38 4.28 8.27
CA SER A 299 -16.54 5.10 8.67
C SER A 299 -17.88 4.34 8.77
N LEU A 300 -17.98 3.15 8.15
CA LEU A 300 -19.16 2.28 8.25
C LEU A 300 -19.11 1.36 9.48
N GLY A 301 -17.94 1.21 10.11
CA GLY A 301 -17.73 0.36 11.28
C GLY A 301 -17.79 1.08 12.63
N GLY A 302 -17.88 2.41 12.62
CA GLY A 302 -18.00 3.25 13.82
C GLY A 302 -19.44 3.43 14.30
#